data_AF-A0A6G9XN20-F1
#
_entry.id   AF-A0A6G9XN20-F1
#
_cell.length_a   1.000
_cell.length_b   1.000
_cell.length_c   1.000
_cell.angle_alpha   90.00
_cell.angle_beta   90.00
_cell.angle_gamma   90.00
#
_symmetry.space_group_name_H-M   'P 1'
#
loop_
_entity.id
_entity.type
_entity.pdbx_description
1 polymer ?
#
loop_
_entity_poly.entity_id
_entity_poly.type
_entity_poly.pdbx_seq_one_letter_code
_entity_poly.pdbx_strand_id
1 'polypeptide(L)'
;MHGEHEEAMREAFTELDRLTRLAYRPQASEADIQRLYTEGAAIDQGWHYGPHQRQWEFLKAVRSQWECEPEAVRQALRYCGGNGGFDPVQRRSIEQARILSAAAPRPDIERGR
;
A
#
# COMPACT_ATOMS: atom_id res chain seq x y z
N MET A 1 3.30 18.12 -3.41
CA MET A 1 4.21 17.11 -4.00
C MET A 1 4.32 17.37 -5.49
N HIS A 2 5.50 17.24 -6.09
CA HIS A 2 5.68 17.32 -7.55
C HIS A 2 5.21 16.02 -8.22
N GLY A 3 4.69 16.11 -9.45
CA GLY A 3 4.15 14.94 -10.16
C GLY A 3 5.13 13.76 -10.26
N GLU A 4 6.40 14.03 -10.58
CA GLU A 4 7.46 13.01 -10.67
C GLU A 4 7.71 12.29 -9.33
N HIS A 5 7.73 13.04 -8.21
CA HIS A 5 7.88 12.44 -6.88
C HIS A 5 6.67 11.60 -6.50
N GLU A 6 5.47 11.99 -6.92
CA GLU A 6 4.27 11.18 -6.72
C GLU A 6 4.35 9.89 -7.52
N GLU A 7 4.67 9.97 -8.81
CA GLU A 7 4.77 8.81 -9.69
C GLU A 7 5.80 7.81 -9.16
N ALA A 8 7.01 8.27 -8.83
CA ALA A 8 8.05 7.43 -8.23
C ALA A 8 7.59 6.79 -6.91
N MET A 9 6.88 7.53 -6.06
CA MET A 9 6.33 7.00 -4.81
C MET A 9 5.31 5.89 -5.09
N ARG A 10 4.40 6.10 -6.05
CA ARG A 10 3.37 5.11 -6.38
C ARG A 10 3.94 3.87 -7.05
N GLU A 11 4.96 4.02 -7.90
CA GLU A 11 5.67 2.88 -8.49
C GLU A 11 6.39 2.06 -7.42
N ALA A 12 7.12 2.73 -6.52
CA ALA A 12 7.76 2.07 -5.39
C ALA A 12 6.75 1.35 -4.48
N PHE A 13 5.56 1.92 -4.28
CA PHE A 13 4.50 1.27 -3.52
C PHE A 13 3.94 0.02 -4.22
N THR A 14 3.76 0.09 -5.54
CA THR A 14 3.35 -1.07 -6.34
C THR A 14 4.36 -2.20 -6.22
N GLU A 15 5.65 -1.87 -6.25
CA GLU A 15 6.72 -2.83 -6.07
C GLU A 15 6.73 -3.41 -4.65
N LEU A 16 6.56 -2.59 -3.61
CA LEU A 16 6.44 -3.06 -2.24
C LEU A 16 5.26 -4.02 -2.05
N ASP A 17 4.08 -3.73 -2.62
CA ASP A 17 2.92 -4.63 -2.59
C ASP A 17 3.22 -5.95 -3.31
N ARG A 18 3.89 -5.90 -4.47
CA ARG A 18 4.33 -7.09 -5.22
C ARG A 18 5.28 -7.96 -4.41
N LEU A 19 6.33 -7.38 -3.81
CA LEU A 19 7.30 -8.10 -2.98
C LEU A 19 6.61 -8.73 -1.76
N THR A 20 5.71 -7.99 -1.12
CA THR A 20 4.91 -8.49 0.00
C THR A 20 4.07 -9.70 -0.40
N ARG A 21 3.37 -9.64 -1.54
CA ARG A 21 2.58 -10.78 -2.04
C ARG A 21 3.42 -11.98 -2.39
N LEU A 22 4.61 -11.77 -2.97
CA LEU A 22 5.54 -12.86 -3.28
C LEU A 22 5.99 -13.58 -2.01
N ALA A 23 6.26 -12.85 -0.93
CA ALA A 23 6.66 -13.43 0.36
C ALA A 23 5.55 -14.29 0.99
N TYR A 24 4.27 -14.02 0.68
CA TYR A 24 3.13 -14.81 1.17
C TYR A 24 2.71 -15.97 0.24
N ARG A 25 3.45 -16.25 -0.83
CA ARG A 25 3.12 -17.39 -1.69
C ARG A 25 3.45 -18.72 -0.99
N PRO A 26 2.60 -19.76 -1.11
CA PRO A 26 2.84 -21.06 -0.48
C PRO A 26 4.18 -21.72 -0.85
N GLN A 27 4.73 -21.38 -2.02
CA GLN A 27 5.98 -21.94 -2.54
C GLN A 27 7.22 -21.12 -2.15
N ALA A 28 7.07 -20.00 -1.44
CA ALA A 28 8.21 -19.16 -1.06
C ALA A 28 9.03 -19.88 0.01
N SER A 29 10.34 -20.05 -0.25
CA SER A 29 11.25 -20.57 0.76
C SER A 29 11.53 -19.52 1.84
N GLU A 30 12.03 -19.92 3.00
CA GLU A 30 12.44 -18.99 4.05
C GLU A 30 13.51 -17.99 3.56
N ALA A 31 14.45 -18.46 2.73
CA ALA A 31 15.46 -17.61 2.11
C ALA A 31 14.84 -16.58 1.15
N ASP A 32 13.82 -16.98 0.37
CA ASP A 32 13.08 -16.06 -0.49
C ASP A 32 12.31 -15.02 0.33
N ILE A 33 11.62 -15.45 1.39
CA ILE A 33 10.87 -14.57 2.28
C ILE A 33 11.80 -13.53 2.90
N GLN A 34 12.95 -13.96 3.44
CA GLN A 34 13.92 -13.06 4.05
C GLN A 34 14.47 -12.05 3.03
N ARG A 35 14.79 -12.49 1.82
CA ARG A 35 15.26 -11.61 0.74
C ARG A 35 14.19 -10.58 0.34
N LEU A 36 12.95 -11.03 0.11
CA LEU A 36 11.83 -10.17 -0.28
C LEU A 36 11.49 -9.14 0.81
N TYR A 37 11.54 -9.54 2.09
CA TYR A 37 11.38 -8.58 3.19
C TYR A 37 12.53 -7.60 3.30
N THR A 38 13.77 -8.02 3.03
CA THR A 38 14.92 -7.11 3.02
C THR A 38 14.79 -6.08 1.89
N GLU A 39 14.42 -6.52 0.68
CA GLU A 39 14.17 -5.64 -0.46
C GLU A 39 13.00 -4.68 -0.19
N GLY A 40 11.89 -5.19 0.35
CA GLY A 40 10.74 -4.36 0.72
C GLY A 40 11.05 -3.34 1.82
N ALA A 41 11.84 -3.73 2.82
CA ALA A 41 12.26 -2.83 3.91
C ALA A 41 13.15 -1.69 3.39
N ALA A 42 14.03 -1.94 2.41
CA ALA A 42 14.83 -0.90 1.81
C ALA A 42 13.97 0.17 1.09
N ILE A 43 12.93 -0.28 0.37
CA ILE A 43 11.95 0.62 -0.26
C ILE A 43 11.21 1.43 0.82
N ASP A 44 10.65 0.75 1.82
CA ASP A 44 9.85 1.40 2.87
C ASP A 44 10.68 2.43 3.64
N GLN A 45 11.92 2.10 4.03
CA GLN A 45 12.82 3.01 4.73
C GLN A 45 13.17 4.25 3.88
N GLY A 46 13.43 4.07 2.58
CA GLY A 46 13.78 5.18 1.69
C GLY A 46 12.69 6.25 1.63
N TRP A 47 11.42 5.83 1.63
CA TRP A 47 10.28 6.76 1.63
C TRP A 47 9.87 7.23 3.02
N HIS A 48 9.99 6.36 4.03
CA HIS A 48 9.66 6.70 5.42
C HIS A 48 10.57 7.78 6.01
N TYR A 49 11.86 7.78 5.67
CA TYR A 49 12.80 8.83 6.11
C TYR A 49 12.97 9.96 5.07
N GLY A 50 12.21 9.93 3.98
CA GLY A 50 12.26 10.91 2.90
C GLY A 50 11.34 12.14 3.12
N PRO A 51 11.43 13.15 2.23
CA PRO A 51 10.66 14.39 2.34
C PRO A 51 9.14 14.21 2.14
N HIS A 52 8.71 13.04 1.64
CA HIS A 52 7.32 12.71 1.34
C HIS A 52 6.74 11.62 2.24
N GLN A 53 7.32 11.44 3.43
CA GLN A 53 6.90 10.44 4.42
C GLN A 53 5.38 10.44 4.68
N ARG A 54 4.75 11.61 4.80
CA ARG A 54 3.31 11.70 5.10
C ARG A 54 2.45 11.08 4.00
N GLN A 55 2.82 11.30 2.74
CA GLN A 55 2.10 10.74 1.59
C GLN A 55 2.33 9.23 1.48
N TRP A 56 3.54 8.77 1.78
CA TRP A 56 3.88 7.35 1.86
C TRP A 56 3.08 6.61 2.94
N GLU A 57 3.07 7.14 4.17
CA GLU A 57 2.31 6.56 5.28
C GLU A 57 0.80 6.60 5.03
N PHE A 58 0.30 7.66 4.38
CA PHE A 58 -1.11 7.72 3.97
C PHE A 58 -1.46 6.59 2.99
N LEU A 59 -0.61 6.34 1.99
CA LEU A 59 -0.82 5.26 1.02
C LEU A 59 -0.78 3.88 1.70
N LYS A 60 0.16 3.64 2.62
CA LYS A 60 0.20 2.42 3.45
C LYS A 60 -1.09 2.24 4.26
N ALA A 61 -1.53 3.29 4.95
CA ALA A 61 -2.71 3.25 5.79
C ALA A 61 -3.97 2.92 4.98
N VAL A 62 -4.19 3.63 3.87
CA VAL A 62 -5.36 3.38 3.00
C VAL A 62 -5.30 2.00 2.35
N ARG A 63 -4.11 1.51 1.99
CA ARG A 63 -3.95 0.14 1.48
C ARG A 63 -4.37 -0.90 2.51
N SER A 64 -3.94 -0.74 3.77
CA SER A 64 -4.34 -1.61 4.88
C SER A 64 -5.85 -1.53 5.14
N GLN A 65 -6.43 -0.32 5.11
CA GLN A 65 -7.86 -0.13 5.29
C GLN A 65 -8.69 -0.77 4.17
N TRP A 66 -8.23 -0.75 2.92
CA TRP A 66 -8.89 -1.48 1.84
C TRP A 66 -8.87 -2.99 2.03
N GLU A 67 -7.85 -3.56 2.70
CA GLU A 67 -7.81 -5.00 3.02
C GLU A 67 -8.77 -5.34 4.16
N CYS A 68 -8.77 -4.54 5.23
CA CYS A 68 -9.50 -4.86 6.44
C CYS A 68 -10.96 -4.38 6.42
N GLU A 69 -11.20 -3.19 5.88
CA GLU A 69 -12.46 -2.44 6.01
C GLU A 69 -12.84 -1.73 4.69
N PRO A 70 -12.99 -2.45 3.56
CA PRO A 70 -13.25 -1.84 2.25
C PRO A 70 -14.53 -0.99 2.23
N GLU A 71 -15.57 -1.36 2.99
CA GLU A 71 -16.80 -0.57 3.08
C GLU A 71 -16.59 0.77 3.79
N ALA A 72 -15.75 0.82 4.83
CA ALA A 72 -15.44 2.07 5.54
C ALA A 72 -14.72 3.05 4.61
N VAL A 73 -13.78 2.57 3.79
CA VAL A 73 -13.09 3.39 2.79
C VAL A 73 -14.07 3.91 1.72
N ARG A 74 -15.00 3.06 1.24
CA ARG A 74 -16.04 3.49 0.30
C ARG A 74 -16.96 4.56 0.90
N GLN A 75 -17.32 4.43 2.17
CA GLN A 75 -18.11 5.45 2.87
C GLN A 75 -17.33 6.76 2.99
N ALA A 76 -16.07 6.71 3.44
CA ALA A 76 -15.21 7.89 3.55
C ALA A 76 -15.09 8.65 2.21
N LEU A 77 -14.91 7.93 1.09
CA LEU A 77 -14.87 8.53 -0.25
C LEU A 77 -16.18 9.23 -0.64
N ARG A 78 -17.34 8.68 -0.24
CA ARG A 78 -18.66 9.29 -0.50
C ARG A 78 -18.87 10.57 0.31
N TYR A 79 -18.47 10.58 1.58
CA TYR A 79 -18.72 11.71 2.49
C TYR A 79 -17.68 12.83 2.39
N CYS A 80 -16.43 12.52 2.04
CA CYS A 80 -15.35 13.51 1.89
C CYS A 80 -15.33 14.22 0.52
N GLY A 81 -16.33 14.01 -0.35
CA GLY A 81 -16.36 14.58 -1.70
C GLY A 81 -16.61 16.10 -1.78
N GLY A 82 -17.14 16.73 -0.73
CA GLY A 82 -17.51 18.15 -0.72
C GLY A 82 -16.53 19.04 0.04
N ASN A 83 -15.85 19.96 -0.68
CA ASN A 83 -15.13 21.17 -0.26
C ASN A 83 -14.12 21.16 0.93
N GLY A 84 -13.89 20.03 1.61
CA GLY A 84 -12.81 19.85 2.62
C GLY A 84 -12.09 18.50 2.49
N GLY A 85 -12.24 17.86 1.32
CA GLY A 85 -11.86 16.48 1.08
C GLY A 85 -10.40 16.23 0.71
N PHE A 86 -10.11 14.96 0.41
CA PHE A 86 -8.82 14.49 -0.07
C PHE A 86 -8.28 15.34 -1.21
N ASP A 87 -7.00 15.70 -1.12
CA ASP A 87 -6.29 16.36 -2.20
C ASP A 87 -6.10 15.41 -3.41
N PRO A 88 -5.68 15.92 -4.58
CA PRO A 88 -5.51 15.09 -5.77
C PRO A 88 -4.53 13.91 -5.60
N VAL A 89 -3.46 14.08 -4.81
CA VAL A 89 -2.48 13.02 -4.52
C VAL A 89 -3.13 11.95 -3.67
N GLN A 90 -3.81 12.35 -2.58
CA GLN A 90 -4.53 11.44 -1.70
C GLN A 90 -5.60 10.65 -2.45
N ARG A 91 -6.37 11.29 -3.34
CA ARG A 91 -7.36 10.61 -4.20
C ARG A 91 -6.73 9.53 -5.07
N ARG A 92 -5.59 9.83 -5.71
CA ARG A 92 -4.87 8.85 -6.54
C ARG A 92 -4.27 7.72 -5.71
N SER A 93 -3.75 8.01 -4.51
CA SER A 93 -3.30 7.00 -3.57
C SER A 93 -4.43 6.06 -3.13
N ILE A 94 -5.63 6.58 -2.84
CA ILE A 94 -6.78 5.75 -2.48
C ILE A 94 -7.21 4.84 -3.62
N GLU A 95 -7.20 5.35 -4.86
CA GLU A 95 -7.54 4.57 -6.04
C GLU A 95 -6.50 3.48 -6.34
N GLN A 96 -5.21 3.80 -6.23
CA GLN A 96 -4.16 2.80 -6.34
C GLN A 96 -4.32 1.69 -5.30
N ALA A 97 -4.56 2.07 -4.03
CA ALA A 97 -4.76 1.12 -2.95
C ALA A 97 -5.95 0.19 -3.22
N ARG A 98 -7.04 0.70 -3.81
CA ARG A 98 -8.20 -0.08 -4.24
C ARG A 98 -7.85 -1.09 -5.34
N ILE A 99 -7.08 -0.66 -6.34
CA ILE A 99 -6.65 -1.53 -7.45
C ILE A 99 -5.78 -2.66 -6.89
N LEU A 100 -4.80 -2.31 -6.04
CA LEU A 100 -3.93 -3.30 -5.42
C LEU A 100 -4.73 -4.25 -4.53
N SER A 101 -5.67 -3.78 -3.70
CA SER A 101 -6.47 -4.65 -2.84
C SER A 101 -7.36 -5.64 -3.61
N ALA A 102 -7.85 -5.25 -4.78
CA ALA A 102 -8.67 -6.12 -5.62
C ALA A 102 -7.87 -7.20 -6.38
N ALA A 103 -6.55 -7.04 -6.53
CA ALA A 103 -5.74 -7.87 -7.43
C ALA A 103 -5.43 -9.31 -6.95
N ALA A 104 -5.76 -9.68 -5.71
CA ALA A 104 -5.91 -11.08 -5.23
C ALA A 104 -6.17 -11.07 -3.71
N PRO A 105 -7.03 -11.97 -3.17
CA PRO A 105 -7.11 -12.19 -1.74
C PRO A 105 -5.79 -12.76 -1.22
N ARG A 106 -5.28 -12.22 -0.11
CA ARG A 106 -4.26 -12.92 0.68
C ARG A 106 -4.87 -14.27 1.09
N PRO A 107 -4.14 -15.41 0.98
CA PRO A 107 -4.61 -16.64 1.58
C PRO A 107 -4.80 -16.40 3.09
N ASP A 108 -5.91 -16.87 3.66
CA ASP A 108 -6.12 -16.88 5.11
C ASP A 108 -4.99 -17.68 5.75
N ILE A 109 -4.02 -16.99 6.31
CA ILE A 109 -3.00 -17.63 7.14
C ILE A 109 -3.67 -17.79 8.50
N GLU A 110 -4.21 -18.98 8.77
CA GLU A 110 -4.43 -19.44 10.13
C GLU A 110 -3.09 -19.36 10.85
N ARG A 111 -2.85 -18.24 11.54
CA ARG A 111 -1.78 -18.13 12.53
C ARG A 111 -2.15 -19.06 13.67
N GLY A 112 -1.66 -20.30 13.58
CA GLY A 112 -1.68 -21.26 14.68
C GLY A 112 -1.16 -20.59 15.94
N ARG A 113 -2.01 -20.59 16.97
CA ARG A 113 -1.63 -20.33 18.36
C ARG A 113 -1.05 -21.59 18.98
#